data_AF-A0A7R8ZSG4-F1
#
_entry.id   AF-A0A7R8ZSG4-F1
#
_cell.length_a   1.000
_cell.length_b   1.000
_cell.length_c   1.000
_cell.angle_alpha   90.00
_cell.angle_beta   90.00
_cell.angle_gamma   90.00
#
_symmetry.space_group_name_H-M   'P 1'
#
loop_
_entity.id
_entity.type
_entity.pdbx_description
1 polymer ?
#
loop_
_entity_poly.entity_id
_entity_poly.type
_entity_poly.pdbx_seq_one_letter_code
_entity_poly.pdbx_strand_id
1 'polypeptide(L)'
;MTNDDVLIFRFCRSKCHKNFKRRKNPRKARWTKAFRKSAGKELTVDPAFEFEKRRNVPQKYDRDTWTKSVEAMKKVAEIRQKREGAHITKRLQKGRVLEKERDRKEVERNLALIKHPMAGKRIKEAAGSRVE
;
A
#
# COMPACT_ATOMS: atom_id res chain seq x y z
N MET A 1 -30.71 2.89 -12.58
CA MET A 1 -31.54 2.75 -11.36
C MET A 1 -31.38 4.02 -10.57
N THR A 2 -32.15 5.02 -10.99
CA THR A 2 -32.36 6.27 -10.29
C THR A 2 -33.03 5.93 -8.97
N ASN A 3 -32.34 6.22 -7.86
CA ASN A 3 -33.08 6.49 -6.62
C ASN A 3 -33.83 7.80 -6.89
N ASP A 4 -34.97 8.00 -6.26
CA ASP A 4 -35.82 9.18 -6.39
C ASP A 4 -35.15 10.51 -5.96
N ASP A 5 -33.85 10.48 -5.65
CA ASP A 5 -32.97 11.62 -5.41
C ASP A 5 -31.97 11.81 -6.57
N VAL A 6 -31.71 13.06 -6.96
CA VAL A 6 -30.83 13.50 -8.09
C VAL A 6 -29.33 13.09 -7.95
N LEU A 7 -29.00 12.19 -7.01
CA LEU A 7 -27.64 11.72 -6.75
C LEU A 7 -27.23 10.59 -7.71
N ILE A 8 -26.25 10.90 -8.56
CA ILE A 8 -25.71 9.94 -9.55
C ILE A 8 -24.53 9.17 -8.95
N PHE A 9 -24.69 7.87 -8.73
CA PHE A 9 -23.61 6.97 -8.31
C PHE A 9 -22.98 6.26 -9.52
N ARG A 10 -21.67 6.45 -9.71
CA ARG A 10 -20.89 5.76 -10.74
C ARG A 10 -20.06 4.63 -10.12
N PHE A 11 -20.12 3.44 -10.72
CA PHE A 11 -19.38 2.26 -10.27
C PHE A 11 -18.43 1.77 -11.35
N CYS A 12 -17.21 1.41 -10.96
CA CYS A 12 -16.21 0.89 -11.92
C CYS A 12 -16.54 -0.53 -12.42
N ARG A 13 -17.19 -1.37 -11.61
CA ARG A 13 -17.46 -2.79 -11.90
C ARG A 13 -18.73 -3.27 -11.20
N SER A 14 -19.28 -4.40 -11.67
CA SER A 14 -20.47 -5.05 -11.09
C SER A 14 -20.33 -5.41 -9.62
N LYS A 15 -19.12 -5.78 -9.15
CA LYS A 15 -18.81 -6.03 -7.72
C LYS A 15 -19.17 -4.83 -6.83
N CYS A 16 -18.76 -3.63 -7.23
CA CYS A 16 -19.01 -2.40 -6.46
C CYS A 16 -20.50 -2.06 -6.43
N HIS A 17 -21.17 -2.22 -7.56
CA HIS A 17 -22.62 -2.01 -7.67
C HIS A 17 -23.42 -3.01 -6.82
N LYS A 18 -23.08 -4.31 -6.84
CA LYS A 18 -23.71 -5.34 -5.99
C LYS A 18 -23.48 -5.05 -4.50
N ASN A 19 -22.27 -4.64 -4.11
CA ASN A 19 -21.97 -4.28 -2.73
C ASN A 19 -22.75 -3.04 -2.26
N PHE A 20 -22.93 -2.06 -3.15
CA PHE A 20 -23.75 -0.88 -2.89
C PHE A 20 -25.23 -1.24 -2.71
N LYS A 21 -25.79 -2.07 -3.60
CA LYS A 21 -27.16 -2.61 -3.44
C LYS A 21 -27.35 -3.38 -2.13
N ARG A 22 -26.32 -4.11 -1.70
CA ARG A 22 -26.28 -4.82 -0.40
C ARG A 22 -25.96 -3.90 0.80
N ARG A 23 -25.98 -2.57 0.61
CA ARG A 23 -25.72 -1.54 1.64
C ARG A 23 -24.41 -1.76 2.41
N LYS A 24 -23.39 -2.32 1.76
CA LYS A 24 -22.09 -2.55 2.40
C LYS A 24 -21.32 -1.23 2.50
N ASN A 25 -20.91 -0.87 3.70
CA ASN A 25 -20.15 0.36 3.94
C ASN A 25 -18.72 0.25 3.38
N PRO A 26 -18.31 1.09 2.41
CA PRO A 26 -16.96 1.06 1.85
C PRO A 26 -15.88 1.34 2.89
N ARG A 27 -16.15 2.13 3.95
CA ARG A 27 -15.22 2.39 5.05
C ARG A 27 -14.96 1.18 5.94
N LYS A 28 -15.73 0.09 5.81
CA LYS A 28 -15.48 -1.20 6.49
C LYS A 28 -14.87 -2.24 5.54
N ALA A 29 -14.90 -2.00 4.23
CA ALA A 29 -14.36 -2.91 3.23
C ALA A 29 -12.85 -2.69 3.03
N ARG A 30 -12.03 -3.60 3.56
CA ARG A 30 -10.55 -3.48 3.66
C ARG A 30 -9.81 -3.19 2.35
N TRP A 31 -10.36 -3.60 1.21
CA TRP A 31 -9.74 -3.45 -0.11
C TRP A 31 -10.01 -2.08 -0.75
N THR A 32 -10.95 -1.29 -0.23
CA THR A 32 -11.32 -0.01 -0.83
C THR A 32 -10.35 1.11 -0.43
N LYS A 33 -10.23 2.13 -1.29
CA LYS A 33 -9.48 3.36 -0.96
C LYS A 33 -10.08 4.11 0.22
N ALA A 34 -11.41 4.10 0.38
CA ALA A 34 -12.09 4.72 1.50
C ALA A 34 -11.62 4.16 2.85
N PHE A 35 -11.61 2.82 3.00
CA PHE A 35 -11.05 2.17 4.19
C PHE A 35 -9.56 2.48 4.37
N ARG A 36 -8.78 2.41 3.30
CA ARG A 36 -7.33 2.63 3.37
C ARG A 36 -6.98 4.04 3.85
N LYS A 37 -7.70 5.06 3.38
CA LYS A 37 -7.54 6.44 3.85
C LYS A 37 -7.98 6.62 5.30
N SER A 38 -9.17 6.12 5.69
CA SER A 38 -9.66 6.26 7.06
C SER A 38 -8.82 5.49 8.09
N ALA A 39 -8.24 4.36 7.70
CA ALA A 39 -7.38 3.53 8.55
C ALA A 39 -5.91 3.96 8.53
N GLY A 40 -5.55 5.10 7.92
CA GLY A 40 -4.18 5.60 7.87
C GLY A 40 -3.21 4.71 7.08
N LYS A 41 -3.70 3.95 6.10
CA LYS A 41 -2.86 3.10 5.23
C LYS A 41 -2.30 3.84 4.03
N GLU A 42 -2.82 5.01 3.73
CA GLU A 42 -2.41 5.88 2.63
C GLU A 42 -2.29 7.31 3.11
N LEU A 43 -1.51 8.12 2.38
CA LEU A 43 -1.38 9.54 2.63
C LEU A 43 -2.72 10.24 2.38
N THR A 44 -3.23 10.97 3.37
CA THR A 44 -4.53 11.66 3.31
C THR A 44 -4.41 13.16 3.17
N VAL A 45 -3.43 13.77 3.84
CA VAL A 45 -3.20 15.23 3.86
C VAL A 45 -1.89 15.51 3.14
N ASP A 46 -1.97 16.00 1.91
CA ASP A 46 -0.82 16.42 1.12
C ASP A 46 -1.21 17.54 0.14
N PRO A 47 -0.38 18.59 -0.02
CA PRO A 47 -0.67 19.68 -0.96
C PRO A 47 -0.81 19.23 -2.42
N ALA A 48 -0.18 18.12 -2.84
CA ALA A 48 -0.33 17.60 -4.20
C ALA A 48 -1.78 17.19 -4.52
N PHE A 49 -2.61 16.90 -3.50
CA PHE A 49 -4.03 16.58 -3.72
C PHE A 49 -4.88 17.81 -4.05
N GLU A 50 -4.43 19.02 -3.71
CA GLU A 50 -5.19 20.25 -3.98
C GLU A 50 -5.25 20.60 -5.48
N PHE A 51 -4.30 20.09 -6.27
CA PHE A 51 -4.28 20.27 -7.72
C PHE A 51 -5.43 19.54 -8.44
N GLU A 52 -6.00 18.48 -7.84
CA GLU A 52 -7.09 17.66 -8.41
C GLU A 52 -8.48 18.27 -8.16
N LYS A 53 -8.56 19.55 -7.73
CA LYS A 53 -9.85 20.20 -7.43
C LYS A 53 -10.73 20.38 -8.66
N ARG A 54 -12.04 20.15 -8.49
CA ARG A 54 -13.05 20.45 -9.51
C ARG A 54 -13.18 21.96 -9.68
N ARG A 55 -13.00 22.45 -10.91
CA ARG A 55 -13.19 23.87 -11.26
C ARG A 55 -14.59 24.05 -11.83
N ASN A 56 -15.38 24.92 -11.20
CA ASN A 56 -16.74 25.23 -11.64
C ASN A 56 -16.80 26.43 -12.60
N VAL A 57 -15.71 27.20 -12.69
CA VAL A 57 -15.57 28.33 -13.61
C VAL A 57 -14.66 27.93 -14.76
N PRO A 58 -15.12 28.04 -16.02
CA PRO A 58 -14.27 27.80 -17.18
C PRO A 58 -13.24 28.92 -17.32
N GLN A 59 -12.03 28.56 -17.76
CA GLN A 59 -11.00 29.52 -18.12
C GLN A 59 -10.92 29.59 -19.64
N LYS A 60 -10.76 30.79 -20.20
CA LYS A 60 -10.49 30.95 -21.64
C LYS A 60 -9.22 30.18 -22.00
N TYR A 61 -9.26 29.47 -23.12
CA TYR A 61 -8.10 28.73 -23.59
C TYR A 61 -6.93 29.67 -23.88
N ASP A 62 -5.76 29.30 -23.36
CA ASP A 62 -4.47 29.92 -23.64
C ASP A 62 -3.43 28.80 -23.78
N ARG A 63 -2.68 28.83 -24.88
CA ARG A 63 -1.73 27.78 -25.26
C ARG A 63 -0.55 27.71 -24.29
N ASP A 64 -0.07 28.85 -23.82
CA ASP A 64 1.08 28.91 -22.90
C ASP A 64 0.71 28.35 -21.53
N THR A 65 -0.46 28.76 -21.01
CA THR A 65 -1.02 28.23 -19.78
C THR A 65 -1.26 26.72 -19.88
N TRP A 66 -1.79 26.23 -21.00
CA TRP A 66 -2.03 24.81 -21.21
C TRP A 66 -0.72 24.00 -21.21
N THR A 67 0.28 24.45 -21.95
CA THR A 67 1.58 23.78 -22.06
C THR A 67 2.27 23.67 -20.70
N LYS A 68 2.34 24.79 -19.97
CA LYS A 68 2.88 24.83 -18.60
C LYS A 68 2.10 23.94 -17.64
N SER A 69 0.77 23.87 -17.78
CA SER A 69 -0.07 23.02 -16.93
C SER A 69 0.20 21.54 -17.17
N VAL A 70 0.40 21.10 -18.42
CA VAL A 70 0.70 19.70 -18.74
C VAL A 70 2.04 19.26 -18.16
N GLU A 71 3.06 20.12 -18.24
CA GLU A 71 4.36 19.86 -17.62
C GLU A 71 4.27 19.81 -16.09
N ALA A 72 3.57 20.78 -15.49
CA ALA A 72 3.35 20.81 -14.04
C ALA A 72 2.61 19.57 -13.54
N MET A 73 1.61 19.07 -14.28
CA MET A 73 0.87 17.85 -13.92
C MET A 73 1.78 16.62 -13.81
N LYS A 74 2.75 16.45 -14.72
CA LYS A 74 3.74 15.35 -14.66
C LYS A 74 4.58 15.43 -13.39
N LYS A 75 5.13 16.62 -13.11
CA LYS A 75 5.97 16.86 -11.92
C LYS A 75 5.20 16.64 -10.62
N VAL A 76 3.94 17.08 -10.54
CA VAL A 76 3.07 16.86 -9.37
C VAL A 76 2.80 15.36 -9.17
N ALA A 77 2.58 14.60 -10.24
CA ALA A 77 2.37 13.16 -10.17
C ALA A 77 3.60 12.42 -9.61
N GLU A 78 4.81 12.78 -10.05
CA GLU A 78 6.06 12.20 -9.53
C GLU A 78 6.26 12.50 -8.04
N ILE A 79 6.04 13.76 -7.63
CA ILE A 79 6.13 14.18 -6.22
C ILE A 79 5.14 13.39 -5.37
N ARG A 80 3.89 13.27 -5.84
CA ARG A 80 2.85 12.48 -5.18
C ARG A 80 3.27 11.03 -4.99
N GLN A 81 3.75 10.37 -6.06
CA GLN A 81 4.18 8.97 -5.98
C GLN A 81 5.34 8.79 -5.00
N LYS A 82 6.32 9.70 -5.00
CA LYS A 82 7.45 9.68 -4.07
C LYS A 82 6.99 9.78 -2.61
N ARG A 83 6.07 10.71 -2.32
CA ARG A 83 5.53 10.91 -0.95
C ARG A 83 4.65 9.75 -0.50
N GLU A 84 3.78 9.23 -1.37
CA GLU A 84 2.98 8.04 -1.08
C GLU A 84 3.88 6.82 -0.81
N GLY A 85 4.93 6.63 -1.61
CA GLY A 85 5.93 5.58 -1.42
C GLY A 85 6.65 5.70 -0.07
N ALA A 86 7.12 6.90 0.27
CA ALA A 86 7.76 7.16 1.56
C ALA A 86 6.83 6.85 2.75
N HIS A 87 5.56 7.23 2.66
CA HIS A 87 4.56 6.93 3.69
C HIS A 87 4.36 5.42 3.88
N ILE A 88 4.27 4.67 2.78
CA ILE A 88 4.13 3.20 2.82
C ILE A 88 5.37 2.56 3.44
N THR A 89 6.58 2.96 3.02
CA THR A 89 7.84 2.42 3.53
C THR A 89 7.98 2.67 5.03
N LYS A 90 7.73 3.91 5.49
CA LYS A 90 7.78 4.27 6.92
C LYS A 90 6.81 3.43 7.76
N ARG A 91 5.62 3.14 7.22
CA ARG A 91 4.65 2.27 7.89
C ARG A 91 5.14 0.82 7.96
N LEU A 92 5.67 0.27 6.86
CA LEU A 92 6.13 -1.11 6.79
C LEU A 92 7.39 -1.36 7.64
N GLN A 93 8.24 -0.34 7.84
CA GLN A 93 9.46 -0.43 8.66
C GLN A 93 9.18 -0.90 10.09
N LYS A 94 8.02 -0.53 10.68
CA LYS A 94 7.60 -1.00 12.01
C LYS A 94 7.46 -2.52 12.08
N GLY A 95 7.02 -3.16 10.99
CA GLY A 95 6.88 -4.61 10.91
C GLY A 95 8.21 -5.35 11.08
N ARG A 96 9.30 -4.80 10.51
CA ARG A 96 10.65 -5.40 10.61
C ARG A 96 11.18 -5.44 12.05
N VAL A 97 10.83 -4.45 12.87
CA VAL A 97 11.25 -4.41 14.28
C VAL A 97 10.55 -5.53 15.04
N LEU A 98 9.23 -5.63 14.89
CA LEU A 98 8.42 -6.70 15.51
C LEU A 98 8.83 -8.09 15.03
N GLU A 99 9.20 -8.22 13.76
CA GLU A 99 9.73 -9.46 13.19
C GLU A 99 11.02 -9.88 13.90
N LYS A 100 12.02 -9.00 13.98
CA LYS A 100 13.27 -9.28 14.70
C LYS A 100 13.05 -9.68 16.17
N GLU A 101 12.09 -9.04 16.85
CA GLU A 101 11.76 -9.40 18.23
C GLU A 101 11.09 -10.78 18.33
N ARG A 102 10.22 -11.13 17.38
CA ARG A 102 9.63 -12.47 17.32
C ARG A 102 10.68 -13.52 17.02
N ASP A 103 11.58 -13.26 16.08
CA ASP A 103 12.65 -14.17 15.69
C ASP A 103 13.58 -14.46 16.89
N ARG A 104 13.96 -13.44 17.67
CA ARG A 104 14.73 -13.64 18.91
C ARG A 104 13.99 -14.52 19.91
N LYS A 105 12.71 -14.21 20.17
CA LYS A 105 11.87 -14.99 21.09
C LYS A 105 11.63 -16.42 20.59
N GLU A 106 11.66 -16.65 19.29
CA GLU A 106 11.52 -17.97 18.68
C GLU A 106 12.81 -18.78 18.86
N VAL A 107 13.97 -18.17 18.61
CA VAL A 107 15.28 -18.79 18.86
C VAL A 107 15.47 -19.15 20.33
N GLU A 108 15.10 -18.26 21.26
CA GLU A 108 15.17 -18.51 22.70
C GLU A 108 14.28 -19.69 23.13
N ARG A 109 13.06 -19.78 22.60
CA ARG A 109 12.11 -20.86 22.94
C ARG A 109 12.50 -22.21 22.32
N ASN A 110 13.01 -22.17 21.10
CA ASN A 110 13.29 -23.37 20.30
C ASN A 110 14.78 -23.72 20.26
N LEU A 111 15.55 -23.27 21.25
CA LEU A 111 17.01 -23.44 21.27
C LEU A 111 17.45 -24.90 21.11
N ALA A 112 16.69 -25.85 21.66
CA ALA A 112 16.96 -27.29 21.56
C ALA A 112 16.83 -27.85 20.12
N LEU A 113 16.08 -27.20 19.24
CA LEU A 113 15.95 -27.59 17.83
C LEU A 113 17.11 -27.06 16.98
N ILE A 114 17.87 -26.08 17.50
CA ILE A 114 18.96 -25.43 16.79
C ILE A 114 20.24 -26.23 17.02
N LYS A 115 20.63 -27.06 16.04
CA LYS A 115 21.94 -27.73 16.02
C LYS A 115 23.03 -26.78 15.53
N HIS A 116 24.22 -26.86 16.12
CA HIS A 116 25.37 -26.07 15.67
C HIS A 116 25.59 -26.26 14.15
N PRO A 117 25.76 -25.20 13.35
CA PRO A 117 25.80 -25.31 11.88
C PRO A 117 26.94 -26.21 11.35
N MET A 118 28.02 -26.38 12.12
CA MET A 118 29.09 -27.34 11.80
C MET A 118 28.77 -28.80 12.16
N ALA A 119 27.77 -29.09 12.99
CA ALA A 119 27.43 -30.46 13.38
C ALA A 119 26.99 -31.29 12.17
N GLY A 120 26.25 -30.71 11.22
CA GLY A 120 25.88 -31.37 9.97
C GLY A 120 27.04 -31.56 8.99
N LYS A 121 28.05 -30.66 9.00
CA LYS A 121 29.24 -30.75 8.15
C LYS A 121 30.22 -31.82 8.65
N ARG A 122 30.48 -31.88 9.96
CA ARG A 122 31.36 -32.89 10.56
C ARG A 122 30.82 -34.32 10.39
N ILE A 123 29.50 -34.52 10.42
CA ILE A 123 28.87 -35.82 10.16
C ILE A 123 29.09 -36.26 8.69
N LYS A 124 29.01 -35.33 7.73
CA LYS A 124 29.28 -35.63 6.31
C LYS A 124 30.77 -35.89 6.05
N GLU A 125 31.66 -35.11 6.64
CA GLU A 125 33.11 -35.29 6.54
C GLU A 125 33.56 -36.62 7.19
N ALA A 126 33.03 -36.96 8.37
CA ALA A 126 33.32 -38.24 9.04
C ALA A 126 32.70 -39.46 8.33
N ALA A 127 31.63 -39.28 7.57
CA ALA A 127 31.06 -40.34 6.72
C ALA A 127 31.87 -40.56 5.44
N GLY A 128 32.54 -39.51 4.91
CA GLY A 128 33.42 -39.61 3.74
C GLY A 128 34.79 -40.24 4.05
N SER A 129 35.32 -40.07 5.26
CA SER A 129 36.61 -40.62 5.68
C SER A 129 36.58 -42.10 6.12
N ARG A 130 35.45 -42.79 5.98
CA ARG A 130 35.27 -44.20 6.40
C ARG A 130 35.23 -45.18 5.21
N VAL A 131 35.53 -44.71 3.99
CA VAL A 131 35.49 -45.48 2.74
C VAL A 131 36.91 -45.75 2.18
N GLU A 132 37.96 -45.52 2.96
CA GLU A 132 39.33 -46.01 2.66
C GLU A 132 39.73 -47.11 3.64
#